data_AF-A0A352T309-F1
#
_entry.id   AF-A0A352T309-F1
#
_cell.length_a   1.000
_cell.length_b   1.000
_cell.length_c   1.000
_cell.angle_alpha   90.00
_cell.angle_beta   90.00
_cell.angle_gamma   90.00
#
_symmetry.space_group_name_H-M   'P 1'
#
loop_
_entity.id
_entity.type
_entity.pdbx_description
1 polymer ?
#
loop_
_entity_poly.entity_id
_entity_poly.type
_entity_poly.pdbx_seq_one_letter_code
_entity_poly.pdbx_strand_id
1 'polypeptide(L)'
;MKFEKEFAQLLFRNAVIFIDSAIGYINKGLDSYVNMLQAIVNLQFAMELALKSSVVSYCGIRTVLVSKQSNLSDSEIEDLYSANKLKVREFDDIKNFTKGKKHLYNFERKEYQYMELFQKYRNCVLHSDYVFSEQERRDAEKNIMYALIHILGILMSGENTADRQFMQEYLNDSQYALLLKNPIYNQELYNFLKKEYEDLYTYPYCSTRTMTIDYKCARCFNVFSDRHFFGYVNCGYCGEEMVICDAVNIEYNNNYIRGYCLNCDNDTTVYKCPKCGQFINAKLFDKT
;
A
#
# COMPACT_ATOMS: atom_id res chain seq x y z
N MET A 1 3.11 -26.28 -0.59
CA MET A 1 4.40 -27.02 -0.52
C MET A 1 5.59 -26.07 -0.43
N LYS A 2 6.82 -26.54 -0.17
CA LYS A 2 8.01 -25.67 -0.08
C LYS A 2 8.28 -24.91 -1.39
N PHE A 3 8.30 -25.62 -2.53
CA PHE A 3 8.56 -25.01 -3.84
C PHE A 3 7.50 -23.98 -4.26
N GLU A 4 6.24 -24.19 -3.87
CA GLU A 4 5.13 -23.29 -4.19
C GLU A 4 5.26 -21.94 -3.47
N LYS A 5 5.66 -21.97 -2.18
CA LYS A 5 5.98 -20.75 -1.44
C LYS A 5 7.16 -20.02 -2.06
N GLU A 6 8.18 -20.77 -2.47
CA GLU A 6 9.36 -20.21 -3.15
C GLU A 6 9.00 -19.57 -4.50
N PHE A 7 8.18 -20.25 -5.31
CA PHE A 7 7.65 -19.73 -6.56
C PHE A 7 6.92 -18.39 -6.37
N ALA A 8 6.00 -18.32 -5.40
CA ALA A 8 5.30 -17.08 -5.08
C ALA A 8 6.27 -15.98 -4.63
N GLN A 9 7.20 -16.29 -3.73
CA GLN A 9 8.20 -15.34 -3.24
C GLN A 9 9.11 -14.80 -4.34
N LEU A 10 9.52 -15.63 -5.30
CA LEU A 10 10.33 -15.19 -6.43
C LEU A 10 9.53 -14.26 -7.36
N LEU A 11 8.26 -14.58 -7.64
CA LEU A 11 7.39 -13.68 -8.39
C LEU A 11 7.19 -12.34 -7.68
N PHE A 12 6.97 -12.36 -6.36
CA PHE A 12 6.86 -11.16 -5.54
C PHE A 12 8.11 -10.29 -5.63
N ARG A 13 9.30 -10.87 -5.43
CA ARG A 13 10.58 -10.15 -5.51
C ARG A 13 10.81 -9.56 -6.90
N ASN A 14 10.49 -10.30 -7.94
CA ASN A 14 10.57 -9.80 -9.31
C ASN A 14 9.60 -8.64 -9.54
N ALA A 15 8.38 -8.71 -9.01
CA ALA A 15 7.42 -7.61 -9.08
C ALA A 15 8.00 -6.34 -8.44
N VAL A 16 8.61 -6.43 -7.25
CA VAL A 16 9.28 -5.29 -6.58
C VAL A 16 10.35 -4.65 -7.49
N ILE A 17 11.20 -5.45 -8.13
CA ILE A 17 12.24 -4.95 -9.05
C ILE A 17 11.62 -4.13 -10.20
N PHE A 18 10.53 -4.62 -10.80
CA PHE A 18 9.84 -3.91 -11.86
C PHE A 18 9.13 -2.64 -11.35
N ILE A 19 8.60 -2.64 -10.12
CA ILE A 19 8.03 -1.45 -9.51
C ILE A 19 9.10 -0.38 -9.28
N ASP A 20 10.24 -0.75 -8.71
CA ASP A 20 11.36 0.19 -8.50
C ASP A 20 11.85 0.78 -9.82
N SER A 21 11.95 -0.05 -10.86
CA SER A 21 12.27 0.42 -12.22
C SER A 21 11.23 1.42 -12.73
N ALA A 22 9.94 1.11 -12.61
CA ALA A 22 8.86 2.01 -13.02
C ALA A 22 8.93 3.35 -12.26
N ILE A 23 9.10 3.31 -10.94
CA ILE A 23 9.25 4.51 -10.09
C ILE A 23 10.47 5.32 -10.52
N GLY A 24 11.59 4.67 -10.85
CA GLY A 24 12.78 5.34 -11.38
C GLY A 24 12.51 6.14 -12.66
N TYR A 25 11.65 5.66 -13.56
CA TYR A 25 11.24 6.41 -14.75
C TYR A 25 10.20 7.50 -14.45
N ILE A 26 9.26 7.24 -13.53
CA ILE A 26 8.31 8.25 -13.04
C ILE A 26 9.07 9.46 -12.47
N ASN A 27 10.06 9.21 -11.61
CA ASN A 27 10.86 10.24 -10.96
C ASN A 27 11.73 11.06 -11.95
N LYS A 28 12.02 10.53 -13.14
CA LYS A 28 12.71 11.25 -14.22
C LYS A 28 11.78 12.11 -15.07
N GLY A 29 10.47 12.10 -14.80
CA GLY A 29 9.45 12.87 -15.51
C GLY A 29 8.84 12.11 -16.68
N LEU A 30 7.52 12.10 -16.74
CA LEU A 30 6.72 11.36 -17.73
C LEU A 30 6.43 12.16 -19.02
N ASP A 31 6.89 13.42 -19.11
CA ASP A 31 6.85 14.19 -20.37
C ASP A 31 7.71 13.55 -21.47
N SER A 32 8.75 12.83 -21.06
CA SER A 32 9.56 12.02 -21.96
C SER A 32 8.81 10.76 -22.37
N TYR A 33 8.61 10.58 -23.68
CA TYR A 33 8.00 9.38 -24.25
C TYR A 33 8.67 8.09 -23.74
N VAL A 34 10.00 8.06 -23.68
CA VAL A 34 10.75 6.89 -23.23
C VAL A 34 10.46 6.58 -21.76
N ASN A 35 10.45 7.60 -20.89
CA ASN A 35 10.19 7.41 -19.47
C ASN A 35 8.75 6.92 -19.24
N MET A 36 7.77 7.53 -19.92
CA MET A 36 6.37 7.12 -19.84
C MET A 36 6.18 5.67 -20.30
N LEU A 37 6.74 5.34 -21.46
CA LEU A 37 6.69 3.99 -22.01
C LEU A 37 7.29 2.96 -21.05
N GLN A 38 8.49 3.25 -20.53
CA GLN A 38 9.16 2.35 -19.60
C GLN A 38 8.37 2.22 -18.29
N ALA A 39 7.85 3.31 -17.73
CA ALA A 39 7.02 3.25 -16.53
C ALA A 39 5.79 2.34 -16.73
N ILE A 40 5.09 2.49 -17.85
CA ILE A 40 3.91 1.69 -18.18
C ILE A 40 4.23 0.20 -18.33
N VAL A 41 5.27 -0.13 -19.09
CA VAL A 41 5.65 -1.53 -19.36
C VAL A 41 6.14 -2.21 -18.09
N ASN A 42 6.99 -1.55 -17.31
CA ASN A 42 7.47 -2.09 -16.04
C ASN A 42 6.31 -2.28 -15.05
N LEU A 43 5.36 -1.35 -14.97
CA LEU A 43 4.19 -1.50 -14.11
C LEU A 43 3.27 -2.65 -14.54
N GLN A 44 3.10 -2.86 -15.85
CA GLN A 44 2.34 -4.01 -16.34
C GLN A 44 3.00 -5.34 -15.94
N PHE A 45 4.32 -5.46 -16.11
CA PHE A 45 5.03 -6.67 -15.68
C PHE A 45 4.91 -6.90 -14.17
N ALA A 46 5.06 -5.83 -13.38
CA ALA A 46 4.86 -5.90 -11.93
C ALA A 46 3.45 -6.40 -11.58
N MET A 47 2.40 -5.86 -12.22
CA MET A 47 1.02 -6.29 -11.97
C MET A 47 0.80 -7.76 -12.28
N GLU A 48 1.34 -8.26 -13.38
CA GLU A 48 1.20 -9.66 -13.76
C GLU A 48 1.92 -10.60 -12.79
N LEU A 49 3.13 -10.25 -12.37
CA LEU A 49 3.91 -11.02 -11.40
C LEU A 49 3.28 -10.99 -10.01
N ALA A 50 2.86 -9.81 -9.54
CA ALA A 50 2.20 -9.64 -8.26
C ALA A 50 0.87 -10.39 -8.20
N LEU A 51 0.07 -10.36 -9.28
CA LEU A 51 -1.18 -11.09 -9.36
C LEU A 51 -0.96 -12.60 -9.27
N LYS A 52 0.02 -13.13 -10.03
CA LYS A 52 0.39 -14.54 -9.97
C LYS A 52 0.88 -14.92 -8.57
N SER A 53 1.79 -14.14 -7.98
CA SER A 53 2.28 -14.35 -6.62
C SER A 53 1.14 -14.42 -5.61
N SER A 54 0.23 -13.44 -5.65
CA SER A 54 -0.91 -13.34 -4.74
C SER A 54 -1.87 -14.53 -4.89
N VAL A 55 -2.22 -14.89 -6.13
CA VAL A 55 -3.06 -16.06 -6.41
C VAL A 55 -2.41 -17.36 -5.93
N VAL A 56 -1.10 -17.54 -6.09
CA VAL A 56 -0.42 -18.73 -5.56
C VAL A 56 -0.42 -18.73 -4.04
N SER A 57 -0.17 -17.59 -3.39
CA SER A 57 -0.19 -17.48 -1.92
C SER A 57 -1.56 -17.84 -1.33
N TYR A 58 -2.66 -17.44 -1.97
CA TYR A 58 -4.02 -17.66 -1.44
C TYR A 58 -4.72 -18.91 -1.97
N CYS A 59 -4.45 -19.32 -3.19
CA CYS A 59 -5.20 -20.36 -3.91
C CYS A 59 -4.33 -21.51 -4.42
N GLY A 60 -3.02 -21.42 -4.24
CA GLY A 60 -2.04 -22.43 -4.61
C GLY A 60 -1.64 -22.43 -6.09
N ILE A 61 -0.48 -23.04 -6.37
CA ILE A 61 0.23 -22.96 -7.65
C ILE A 61 -0.57 -23.53 -8.81
N ARG A 62 -1.36 -24.59 -8.59
CA ARG A 62 -2.17 -25.22 -9.64
C ARG A 62 -3.15 -24.25 -10.31
N THR A 63 -3.58 -23.23 -9.58
CA THR A 63 -4.48 -22.18 -10.07
C THR A 63 -3.87 -21.35 -11.20
N VAL A 64 -2.54 -21.13 -11.17
CA VAL A 64 -1.83 -20.32 -12.16
C VAL A 64 -1.22 -21.15 -13.29
N LEU A 65 -1.23 -22.49 -13.21
CA LEU A 65 -0.67 -23.37 -14.24
C LEU A 65 -1.65 -23.60 -15.39
N VAL A 66 -1.12 -23.79 -16.60
CA VAL A 66 -1.93 -24.26 -17.74
C VAL A 66 -2.55 -25.63 -17.43
N SER A 67 -3.73 -25.91 -17.99
CA SER A 67 -4.53 -27.11 -17.66
C SER A 67 -3.78 -28.43 -17.76
N LYS A 68 -2.82 -28.54 -18.68
CA LYS A 68 -1.97 -29.73 -18.82
C LYS A 68 -1.08 -29.96 -17.60
N GLN A 69 -0.50 -28.89 -17.05
CA GLN A 69 0.42 -28.98 -15.91
C GLN A 69 -0.31 -28.94 -14.56
N SER A 70 -1.49 -28.32 -14.49
CA SER A 70 -2.29 -28.28 -13.26
C SER A 70 -2.82 -29.64 -12.81
N ASN A 71 -2.80 -30.65 -13.68
CA ASN A 71 -3.27 -32.02 -13.40
C ASN A 71 -2.13 -33.01 -13.09
N LEU A 72 -0.87 -32.57 -13.13
CA LEU A 72 0.29 -33.41 -12.81
C LEU A 72 0.38 -33.68 -11.31
N SER A 73 1.13 -34.70 -10.90
CA SER A 73 1.46 -34.89 -9.48
C SER A 73 2.32 -33.74 -8.94
N ASP A 74 2.36 -33.58 -7.62
CA ASP A 74 3.14 -32.53 -6.99
C ASP A 74 4.65 -32.66 -7.30
N SER A 75 5.18 -33.88 -7.36
CA SER A 75 6.58 -34.16 -7.73
C SER A 75 6.89 -33.72 -9.15
N GLU A 76 5.99 -34.00 -10.11
CA GLU A 76 6.18 -33.59 -11.50
C GLU A 76 6.12 -32.06 -11.65
N ILE A 77 5.29 -31.37 -10.87
CA ILE A 77 5.25 -29.90 -10.85
C ILE A 77 6.57 -29.34 -10.27
N GLU A 78 7.09 -29.95 -9.21
CA GLU A 78 8.36 -29.56 -8.59
C GLU A 78 9.55 -29.79 -9.53
N ASP A 79 9.56 -30.90 -10.28
CA ASP A 79 10.58 -31.18 -11.31
C ASP A 79 10.53 -30.13 -12.43
N LEU A 80 9.33 -29.75 -12.88
CA LEU A 80 9.16 -28.70 -13.89
C LEU A 80 9.57 -27.32 -13.35
N TYR A 81 9.30 -27.03 -12.08
CA TYR A 81 9.74 -25.79 -11.42
C TYR A 81 11.27 -25.72 -11.41
N SER A 82 11.92 -26.76 -10.89
CA SER A 82 13.38 -26.86 -10.77
C SER A 82 14.09 -26.79 -12.12
N ALA A 83 13.42 -27.25 -13.19
CA ALA A 83 13.93 -27.19 -14.55
C ALA A 83 13.57 -25.89 -15.32
N ASN A 84 12.90 -24.91 -14.70
CA ASN A 84 12.37 -23.70 -15.35
C ASN A 84 11.42 -23.98 -16.54
N LYS A 85 10.61 -25.03 -16.43
CA LYS A 85 9.68 -25.52 -17.49
C LYS A 85 8.21 -25.38 -17.13
N LEU A 86 7.88 -24.74 -16.01
CA LEU A 86 6.49 -24.40 -15.69
C LEU A 86 5.92 -23.43 -16.72
N LYS A 87 4.71 -23.75 -17.17
CA LYS A 87 3.89 -22.93 -18.04
C LYS A 87 2.71 -22.42 -17.25
N VAL A 88 2.65 -21.11 -17.11
CA VAL A 88 1.57 -20.41 -16.42
C VAL A 88 0.51 -19.95 -17.41
N ARG A 89 -0.70 -19.74 -16.91
CA ARG A 89 -1.81 -19.13 -17.64
C ARG A 89 -1.48 -17.67 -17.99
N GLU A 90 -2.16 -17.17 -19.02
CA GLU A 90 -2.04 -15.79 -19.45
C GLU A 90 -2.59 -14.83 -18.38
N PHE A 91 -2.12 -13.58 -18.41
CA PHE A 91 -2.57 -12.56 -17.46
C PHE A 91 -4.10 -12.42 -17.43
N ASP A 92 -4.75 -12.47 -18.60
CA ASP A 92 -6.20 -12.30 -18.68
C ASP A 92 -6.97 -13.42 -17.96
N ASP A 93 -6.51 -14.67 -18.09
CA ASP A 93 -7.11 -15.82 -17.40
C ASP A 93 -7.03 -15.66 -15.88
N ILE A 94 -5.87 -15.23 -15.38
CA ILE A 94 -5.62 -15.07 -13.94
C ILE A 94 -6.38 -13.86 -13.40
N LYS A 95 -6.40 -12.74 -14.12
CA LYS A 95 -7.22 -11.56 -13.80
C LYS A 95 -8.70 -11.92 -13.75
N ASN A 96 -9.18 -12.71 -14.71
CA ASN A 96 -10.58 -13.14 -14.73
C ASN A 96 -10.87 -14.11 -13.57
N PHE A 97 -9.92 -14.93 -13.16
CA PHE A 97 -10.05 -15.77 -11.96
C PHE A 97 -10.24 -14.96 -10.68
N THR A 98 -9.65 -13.76 -10.55
CA THR A 98 -9.84 -12.93 -9.33
C THR A 98 -11.21 -12.26 -9.28
N LYS A 99 -11.94 -12.17 -10.41
CA LYS A 99 -13.32 -11.68 -10.42
C LYS A 99 -14.19 -12.58 -9.54
N GLY A 100 -14.96 -11.96 -8.64
CA GLY A 100 -15.78 -12.66 -7.65
C GLY A 100 -15.06 -13.03 -6.34
N LYS A 101 -13.74 -12.80 -6.22
CA LYS A 101 -12.97 -13.03 -4.97
C LYS A 101 -12.80 -11.75 -4.16
N LYS A 102 -13.92 -11.06 -3.88
CA LYS A 102 -13.90 -9.75 -3.19
C LYS A 102 -13.21 -9.80 -1.82
N HIS A 103 -13.35 -10.91 -1.10
CA HIS A 103 -12.71 -11.11 0.21
C HIS A 103 -11.17 -11.15 0.16
N LEU A 104 -10.55 -11.47 -0.99
CA LEU A 104 -9.10 -11.50 -1.13
C LEU A 104 -8.53 -10.20 -1.69
N TYR A 105 -9.20 -9.63 -2.69
CA TYR A 105 -8.63 -8.52 -3.46
C TYR A 105 -9.39 -7.21 -3.32
N ASN A 106 -10.64 -7.23 -2.87
CA ASN A 106 -11.52 -6.06 -2.83
C ASN A 106 -11.55 -5.20 -4.11
N PHE A 107 -11.20 -5.77 -5.28
CA PHE A 107 -11.21 -5.06 -6.56
C PHE A 107 -12.63 -4.80 -7.02
N GLU A 108 -12.88 -3.57 -7.46
CA GLU A 108 -14.09 -3.15 -8.14
C GLU A 108 -13.85 -3.09 -9.65
N ARG A 109 -14.89 -2.72 -10.41
CA ARG A 109 -14.82 -2.61 -11.86
C ARG A 109 -13.67 -1.71 -12.32
N LYS A 110 -13.37 -0.66 -11.56
CA LYS A 110 -12.36 0.34 -11.91
C LYS A 110 -10.95 -0.27 -11.93
N GLU A 111 -10.58 -1.07 -10.94
CA GLU A 111 -9.26 -1.71 -10.89
C GLU A 111 -9.06 -2.66 -12.08
N TYR A 112 -10.08 -3.43 -12.46
CA TYR A 112 -10.02 -4.28 -13.65
C TYR A 112 -9.87 -3.49 -14.95
N GLN A 113 -10.53 -2.32 -15.08
CA GLN A 113 -10.37 -1.43 -16.24
C GLN A 113 -8.94 -0.90 -16.34
N TYR A 114 -8.30 -0.59 -15.22
CA TYR A 114 -6.89 -0.19 -15.20
C TYR A 114 -5.97 -1.36 -15.60
N MET A 115 -6.19 -2.57 -15.09
CA MET A 115 -5.42 -3.74 -15.53
C MET A 115 -5.52 -3.96 -17.05
N GLU A 116 -6.72 -3.82 -17.62
CA GLU A 116 -6.98 -3.92 -19.07
C GLU A 116 -6.29 -2.81 -19.86
N LEU A 117 -6.28 -1.58 -19.35
CA LEU A 117 -5.60 -0.45 -19.96
C LEU A 117 -4.09 -0.69 -20.09
N PHE A 118 -3.44 -1.12 -19.01
CA PHE A 118 -2.00 -1.39 -19.02
C PHE A 118 -1.65 -2.62 -19.89
N GLN A 119 -2.50 -3.64 -19.90
CA GLN A 119 -2.35 -4.76 -20.82
C GLN A 119 -2.45 -4.32 -22.28
N LYS A 120 -3.41 -3.43 -22.61
CA LYS A 120 -3.55 -2.84 -23.95
C LYS A 120 -2.29 -2.07 -24.33
N TYR A 121 -1.78 -1.19 -23.46
CA TYR A 121 -0.55 -0.44 -23.75
C TYR A 121 0.63 -1.37 -24.03
N ARG A 122 0.87 -2.37 -23.18
CA ARG A 122 1.94 -3.35 -23.38
C ARG A 122 1.79 -4.10 -24.71
N ASN A 123 0.58 -4.54 -25.05
CA ASN A 123 0.33 -5.27 -26.29
C ASN A 123 0.54 -4.38 -27.52
N CYS A 124 0.06 -3.15 -27.49
CA CYS A 124 0.28 -2.22 -28.58
C CYS A 124 1.77 -1.92 -28.77
N VAL A 125 2.51 -1.69 -27.69
CA VAL A 125 3.96 -1.42 -27.74
C VAL A 125 4.76 -2.60 -28.29
N LEU A 126 4.39 -3.83 -27.96
CA LEU A 126 5.12 -5.01 -28.39
C LEU A 126 4.78 -5.47 -29.81
N HIS A 127 3.57 -5.17 -30.28
CA HIS A 127 3.06 -5.69 -31.55
C HIS A 127 2.85 -4.62 -32.63
N SER A 128 3.00 -3.33 -32.29
CA SER A 128 2.81 -2.20 -33.22
C SER A 128 3.59 -0.96 -32.77
N ASP A 129 3.73 0.03 -33.64
CA ASP A 129 4.17 1.36 -33.21
C ASP A 129 2.99 2.03 -32.48
N TYR A 130 3.09 2.19 -31.16
CA TYR A 130 2.02 2.80 -30.36
C TYR A 130 2.26 4.30 -30.17
N VAL A 131 1.49 5.10 -30.88
CA VAL A 131 1.48 6.55 -30.69
C VAL A 131 0.45 6.90 -29.63
N PHE A 132 0.90 7.21 -28.41
CA PHE A 132 0.03 7.73 -27.36
C PHE A 132 -0.61 9.06 -27.81
N SER A 133 -1.93 9.12 -27.74
CA SER A 133 -2.71 10.34 -27.94
C SER A 133 -2.36 11.39 -26.88
N GLU A 134 -2.67 12.66 -27.17
CA GLU A 134 -2.44 13.73 -26.19
C GLU A 134 -3.21 13.51 -24.88
N GLN A 135 -4.41 12.95 -24.95
CA GLN A 135 -5.20 12.66 -23.76
C GLN A 135 -4.53 11.56 -22.91
N GLU A 136 -4.04 10.49 -23.54
CA GLU A 136 -3.34 9.42 -22.82
C GLU A 136 -2.05 9.92 -22.18
N ARG A 137 -1.31 10.81 -22.84
CA ARG A 137 -0.12 11.45 -22.26
C ARG A 137 -0.48 12.28 -21.03
N ARG A 138 -1.55 13.08 -21.11
CA ARG A 138 -2.05 13.89 -19.98
C ARG A 138 -2.50 13.02 -18.81
N ASP A 139 -3.14 11.88 -19.09
CA ASP A 139 -3.68 10.99 -18.06
C ASP A 139 -2.66 9.96 -17.54
N ALA A 140 -1.50 9.81 -18.21
CA ALA A 140 -0.55 8.73 -17.95
C ALA A 140 -0.09 8.71 -16.49
N GLU A 141 0.31 9.86 -15.95
CA GLU A 141 0.78 9.95 -14.56
C GLU A 141 -0.29 9.51 -13.57
N LYS A 142 -1.51 10.05 -13.70
CA LYS A 142 -2.63 9.66 -12.85
C LYS A 142 -2.94 8.17 -12.95
N ASN A 143 -2.93 7.63 -14.16
CA ASN A 143 -3.21 6.21 -14.40
C ASN A 143 -2.13 5.29 -13.80
N ILE A 144 -0.87 5.70 -13.88
CA ILE A 144 0.28 5.02 -13.27
C ILE A 144 0.17 5.06 -11.74
N MET A 145 -0.08 6.23 -11.15
CA MET A 145 -0.22 6.34 -9.69
C MET A 145 -1.39 5.52 -9.17
N TYR A 146 -2.52 5.53 -9.89
CA TYR A 146 -3.67 4.72 -9.53
C TYR A 146 -3.34 3.23 -9.54
N ALA A 147 -2.73 2.71 -10.61
CA ALA A 147 -2.37 1.29 -10.68
C ALA A 147 -1.31 0.91 -9.63
N LEU A 148 -0.34 1.79 -9.36
CA LEU A 148 0.66 1.56 -8.31
C LEU A 148 0.03 1.41 -6.92
N ILE A 149 -0.96 2.23 -6.59
CA ILE A 149 -1.53 2.26 -5.24
C ILE A 149 -2.72 1.29 -5.11
N HIS A 150 -3.69 1.39 -6.01
CA HIS A 150 -4.97 0.68 -5.89
C HIS A 150 -4.94 -0.75 -6.45
N ILE A 151 -3.91 -1.13 -7.21
CA ILE A 151 -3.77 -2.49 -7.72
C ILE A 151 -2.58 -3.16 -7.04
N LEU A 152 -1.38 -2.64 -7.24
CA LEU A 152 -0.18 -3.25 -6.66
C LEU A 152 -0.15 -3.13 -5.13
N GLY A 153 -0.63 -2.01 -4.57
CA GLY A 153 -0.80 -1.87 -3.12
C GLY A 153 -1.72 -2.94 -2.52
N ILE A 154 -2.74 -3.40 -3.23
CA ILE A 154 -3.59 -4.52 -2.79
C ILE A 154 -2.88 -5.86 -2.97
N LEU A 155 -2.28 -6.11 -4.14
CA LEU A 155 -1.67 -7.40 -4.46
C LEU A 155 -0.44 -7.73 -3.61
N MET A 156 0.24 -6.69 -3.09
CA MET A 156 1.56 -6.82 -2.47
C MET A 156 1.62 -6.36 -1.02
N SER A 157 0.53 -5.83 -0.47
CA SER A 157 0.47 -5.57 0.98
C SER A 157 -0.07 -6.79 1.72
N GLY A 158 0.27 -6.90 3.00
CA GLY A 158 -0.33 -7.87 3.90
C GLY A 158 -1.81 -7.61 4.15
N GLU A 159 -2.45 -8.55 4.85
CA GLU A 159 -3.83 -8.40 5.32
C GLU A 159 -3.99 -7.17 6.21
N ASN A 160 -5.23 -6.67 6.33
CA ASN A 160 -5.53 -5.49 7.11
C ASN A 160 -5.52 -5.81 8.62
N THR A 161 -4.32 -5.92 9.18
CA THR A 161 -4.03 -6.16 10.59
C THR A 161 -3.03 -5.12 11.11
N ALA A 162 -2.83 -5.06 12.43
CA ALA A 162 -1.86 -4.15 13.04
C ALA A 162 -0.42 -4.33 12.50
N ASP A 163 -0.08 -5.55 12.07
CA ASP A 163 1.23 -5.90 11.51
C ASP A 163 1.27 -5.81 9.98
N ARG A 164 0.26 -5.19 9.34
CA ARG A 164 0.18 -5.06 7.88
C ARG A 164 1.48 -4.47 7.35
N GLN A 165 2.15 -5.23 6.49
CA GLN A 165 3.25 -4.73 5.68
C GLN A 165 2.68 -4.08 4.43
N PHE A 166 2.99 -2.81 4.20
CA PHE A 166 2.60 -2.10 2.98
C PHE A 166 3.56 -2.45 1.84
N MET A 167 3.07 -2.48 0.60
CA MET A 167 3.90 -2.66 -0.60
C MET A 167 5.12 -1.71 -0.60
N GLN A 168 4.92 -0.48 -0.11
CA GLN A 168 5.94 0.55 -0.09
C GLN A 168 7.14 0.22 0.80
N GLU A 169 6.99 -0.68 1.79
CA GLU A 169 8.08 -1.15 2.66
C GLU A 169 9.12 -1.98 1.90
N TYR A 170 8.79 -2.48 0.71
CA TYR A 170 9.70 -3.28 -0.12
C TYR A 170 10.44 -2.46 -1.17
N LEU A 171 10.08 -1.19 -1.35
CA LEU A 171 10.61 -0.35 -2.42
C LEU A 171 11.99 0.21 -2.05
N ASN A 172 12.74 0.62 -3.07
CA ASN A 172 14.00 1.32 -2.86
C ASN A 172 13.77 2.68 -2.15
N ASP A 173 14.37 2.85 -0.97
CA ASP A 173 14.21 4.05 -0.14
C ASP A 173 14.44 5.37 -0.90
N SER A 174 15.47 5.44 -1.74
CA SER A 174 15.82 6.66 -2.47
C SER A 174 14.77 7.00 -3.54
N GLN A 175 14.24 5.98 -4.22
CA GLN A 175 13.20 6.15 -5.22
C GLN A 175 11.85 6.46 -4.58
N TYR A 176 11.54 5.82 -3.46
CA TYR A 176 10.34 6.08 -2.70
C TYR A 176 10.32 7.50 -2.11
N ALA A 177 11.44 7.97 -1.55
CA ALA A 177 11.56 9.34 -1.04
C ALA A 177 11.34 10.41 -2.13
N LEU A 178 11.73 10.14 -3.37
CA LEU A 178 11.42 11.00 -4.51
C LEU A 178 9.95 10.91 -4.91
N LEU A 179 9.38 9.71 -4.94
CA LEU A 179 7.96 9.48 -5.23
C LEU A 179 7.04 10.21 -4.23
N LEU A 180 7.44 10.27 -2.96
CA LEU A 180 6.74 11.01 -1.90
C LEU A 180 6.66 12.52 -2.13
N LYS A 181 7.43 13.08 -3.07
CA LYS A 181 7.32 14.49 -3.50
C LYS A 181 6.23 14.69 -4.56
N ASN A 182 5.71 13.62 -5.15
CA ASN A 182 4.69 13.67 -6.19
C ASN A 182 3.29 13.91 -5.56
N PRO A 183 2.58 15.02 -5.90
CA PRO A 183 1.29 15.33 -5.30
C PRO A 183 0.19 14.35 -5.68
N ILE A 184 0.21 13.82 -6.91
CA ILE A 184 -0.77 12.84 -7.39
C ILE A 184 -0.62 11.54 -6.59
N TYR A 185 0.63 11.07 -6.42
CA TYR A 185 0.91 9.90 -5.59
C TYR A 185 0.35 10.06 -4.16
N ASN A 186 0.65 11.19 -3.51
CA ASN A 186 0.19 11.45 -2.14
C ASN A 186 -1.34 11.50 -2.03
N GLN A 187 -2.01 12.09 -3.03
CA GLN A 187 -3.47 12.14 -3.06
C GLN A 187 -4.08 10.74 -3.22
N GLU A 188 -3.57 9.94 -4.16
CA GLU A 188 -4.06 8.57 -4.36
C GLU A 188 -3.76 7.69 -3.13
N LEU A 189 -2.61 7.87 -2.48
CA LEU A 189 -2.28 7.14 -1.24
C LEU A 189 -3.28 7.48 -0.13
N TYR A 190 -3.59 8.75 0.07
CA TYR A 190 -4.62 9.18 1.01
C TYR A 190 -5.99 8.58 0.69
N ASN A 191 -6.42 8.64 -0.59
CA ASN A 191 -7.71 8.09 -1.02
C ASN A 191 -7.80 6.58 -0.77
N PHE A 192 -6.74 5.85 -1.09
CA PHE A 192 -6.63 4.41 -0.83
C PHE A 192 -6.76 4.10 0.65
N LEU A 193 -5.97 4.76 1.50
CA LEU A 193 -5.98 4.52 2.94
C LEU A 193 -7.33 4.88 3.57
N LYS A 194 -7.97 5.98 3.12
CA LYS A 194 -9.28 6.40 3.63
C LYS A 194 -10.37 5.38 3.30
N LYS A 195 -10.26 4.74 2.13
CA LYS A 195 -11.16 3.64 1.73
C LYS A 195 -10.94 2.38 2.57
N GLU A 196 -9.69 2.06 2.92
CA GLU A 196 -9.31 0.82 3.62
C GLU A 196 -9.54 0.86 5.14
N TYR A 197 -9.36 2.03 5.77
CA TYR A 197 -9.36 2.15 7.24
C TYR A 197 -10.51 2.96 7.81
N GLU A 198 -11.29 3.65 6.95
CA GLU A 198 -12.29 4.67 7.30
C GLU A 198 -11.70 5.86 8.04
N ASP A 199 -10.97 5.67 9.14
CA ASP A 199 -10.31 6.71 9.92
C ASP A 199 -8.80 6.74 9.71
N LEU A 200 -8.30 7.97 9.54
CA LEU A 200 -6.88 8.27 9.37
C LEU A 200 -6.53 9.48 10.20
N TYR A 201 -5.38 9.40 10.85
CA TYR A 201 -4.87 10.42 11.74
C TYR A 201 -3.58 11.02 11.20
N THR A 202 -3.30 12.25 11.62
CA THR A 202 -2.03 12.93 11.35
C THR A 202 -0.90 12.18 12.06
N TYR A 203 0.09 11.73 11.30
CA TYR A 203 1.27 11.11 11.89
C TYR A 203 2.25 12.19 12.40
N PRO A 204 2.68 12.16 13.68
CA PRO A 204 3.47 13.24 14.27
C PRO A 204 4.79 13.56 13.55
N TYR A 205 5.50 12.55 13.05
CA TYR A 205 6.82 12.77 12.45
C TYR A 205 6.79 13.30 11.03
N CYS A 206 5.80 12.93 10.22
CA CYS A 206 5.68 13.38 8.82
C CYS A 206 4.54 14.35 8.58
N SER A 207 3.78 14.68 9.62
CA SER A 207 2.66 15.63 9.62
C SER A 207 1.64 15.39 8.49
N THR A 208 1.50 14.13 8.07
CA THR A 208 0.58 13.72 7.01
C THR A 208 -0.49 12.81 7.59
N ARG A 209 -1.75 12.91 7.10
CA ARG A 209 -2.86 12.03 7.50
C ARG A 209 -2.75 10.63 6.91
N THR A 210 -1.77 9.89 7.37
CA THR A 210 -1.43 8.53 6.90
C THR A 210 -1.23 7.55 8.06
N MET A 211 -1.52 7.96 9.30
CA MET A 211 -1.53 7.06 10.45
C MET A 211 -2.86 6.30 10.48
N THR A 212 -2.79 4.98 10.49
CA THR A 212 -3.96 4.10 10.60
C THR A 212 -4.44 4.04 12.05
N ILE A 213 -5.57 3.37 12.27
CA ILE A 213 -6.12 3.06 13.60
C ILE A 213 -5.16 2.23 14.48
N ASP A 214 -4.22 1.51 13.86
CA ASP A 214 -3.18 0.72 14.53
C ASP A 214 -1.94 1.56 14.90
N TYR A 215 -2.02 2.88 14.77
CA TYR A 215 -0.93 3.84 15.02
C TYR A 215 0.28 3.66 14.10
N LYS A 216 0.17 2.84 13.05
CA LYS A 216 1.21 2.68 12.02
C LYS A 216 1.04 3.74 10.94
N CYS A 217 2.14 4.38 10.55
CA CYS A 217 2.14 5.29 9.42
C CYS A 217 2.33 4.54 8.10
N ALA A 218 1.35 4.57 7.20
CA ALA A 218 1.47 3.96 5.87
C ALA A 218 2.43 4.70 4.91
N ARG A 219 3.00 5.83 5.36
CA ARG A 219 4.00 6.63 4.63
C ARG A 219 5.43 6.44 5.16
N CYS A 220 5.57 6.30 6.49
CA CYS A 220 6.87 6.22 7.15
C CYS A 220 7.15 4.84 7.76
N PHE A 221 6.16 3.95 7.74
CA PHE A 221 6.17 2.56 8.24
C PHE A 221 6.44 2.38 9.73
N ASN A 222 6.70 3.48 10.44
CA ASN A 222 6.87 3.51 11.88
C ASN A 222 5.53 3.45 12.62
N VAL A 223 5.55 2.78 13.78
CA VAL A 223 4.42 2.67 14.70
C VAL A 223 4.56 3.70 15.80
N PHE A 224 3.48 4.42 16.12
CA PHE A 224 3.42 5.45 17.15
C PHE A 224 2.48 5.03 18.28
N SER A 225 2.81 3.93 18.98
CA SER A 225 1.95 3.35 20.03
C SER A 225 2.63 3.21 21.39
N ASP A 226 3.85 3.73 21.57
CA ASP A 226 4.57 3.60 22.84
C ASP A 226 3.96 4.48 23.93
N ARG A 227 3.13 3.85 24.78
CA ARG A 227 2.43 4.50 25.88
C ARG A 227 3.33 4.88 27.06
N HIS A 228 4.61 4.48 27.07
CA HIS A 228 5.58 4.97 28.05
C HIS A 228 5.96 6.43 27.77
N PHE A 229 6.07 6.79 26.49
CA PHE A 229 6.45 8.13 26.06
C PHE A 229 5.26 9.04 25.78
N PHE A 230 4.15 8.46 25.30
CA PHE A 230 2.99 9.21 24.84
C PHE A 230 1.72 8.88 25.63
N GLY A 231 1.09 9.90 26.19
CA GLY A 231 -0.24 9.79 26.79
C GLY A 231 -1.32 10.08 25.75
N TYR A 232 -2.38 9.28 25.76
CA TYR A 232 -3.55 9.42 24.87
C TYR A 232 -4.78 9.76 25.69
N VAL A 233 -5.52 10.78 25.27
CA VAL A 233 -6.81 11.17 25.89
C VAL A 233 -7.83 11.57 24.84
N ASN A 234 -9.10 11.59 25.24
CA ASN A 234 -10.20 12.04 24.38
C ASN A 234 -10.09 13.52 24.02
N CYS A 235 -10.33 13.84 22.77
CA CYS A 235 -10.44 15.21 22.30
C CYS A 235 -11.82 15.77 22.65
N GLY A 236 -11.86 16.91 23.36
CA GLY A 236 -13.13 17.57 23.68
C GLY A 236 -13.83 18.25 22.49
N TYR A 237 -13.23 18.22 21.29
CA TYR A 237 -13.84 18.76 20.06
C TYR A 237 -14.37 17.65 19.15
N CYS A 238 -13.55 16.66 18.81
CA CYS A 238 -13.96 15.58 17.90
C CYS A 238 -14.33 14.26 18.60
N GLY A 239 -14.14 14.15 19.91
CA GLY A 239 -14.47 12.94 20.68
C GLY A 239 -13.41 11.83 20.65
N GLU A 240 -12.55 11.79 19.64
CA GLU A 240 -11.55 10.72 19.47
C GLU A 240 -10.47 10.68 20.56
N GLU A 241 -10.02 9.48 20.95
CA GLU A 241 -8.88 9.22 21.86
C GLU A 241 -7.53 9.45 21.14
N MET A 242 -7.38 10.63 20.54
CA MET A 242 -6.28 10.96 19.65
C MET A 242 -5.57 12.26 20.05
N VAL A 243 -5.81 12.75 21.26
CA VAL A 243 -4.97 13.80 21.86
C VAL A 243 -3.72 13.16 22.42
N ILE A 244 -2.57 13.50 21.83
CA ILE A 244 -1.27 13.04 22.30
C ILE A 244 -0.62 14.07 23.21
N CYS A 245 0.11 13.60 24.21
CA CYS A 245 0.91 14.43 25.11
C CYS A 245 2.18 13.69 25.54
N ASP A 246 3.17 14.43 26.03
CA ASP A 246 4.41 13.87 26.59
C ASP A 246 4.13 13.32 28.00
N ALA A 247 4.06 11.99 28.11
CA ALA A 247 3.75 11.30 29.36
C ALA A 247 4.93 11.29 30.35
N VAL A 248 6.16 11.46 29.86
CA VAL A 248 7.38 11.39 30.67
C VAL A 248 7.60 12.71 31.42
N ASN A 249 7.29 13.83 30.77
CA ASN A 249 7.58 15.14 31.32
C ASN A 249 6.40 15.82 32.04
N ILE A 250 5.21 15.21 32.04
CA ILE A 250 4.00 15.84 32.61
C ILE A 250 4.12 16.14 34.11
N GLU A 251 4.75 15.26 34.90
CA GLU A 251 4.88 15.44 36.35
C GLU A 251 5.80 16.61 36.70
N TYR A 252 6.87 16.82 35.93
CA TYR A 252 7.75 17.98 36.06
C TYR A 252 7.06 19.31 35.72
N ASN A 253 5.95 19.25 34.98
CA ASN A 253 5.13 20.40 34.62
C ASN A 253 3.88 20.54 35.53
N ASN A 254 4.03 20.23 36.83
CA ASN A 254 2.95 20.26 37.81
C ASN A 254 1.73 19.40 37.43
N ASN A 255 1.98 18.29 36.71
CA ASN A 255 0.97 17.39 36.18
C ASN A 255 0.09 17.95 35.05
N TYR A 256 0.47 19.07 34.44
CA TYR A 256 -0.22 19.65 33.29
C TYR A 256 0.72 19.78 32.10
N ILE A 257 0.25 19.49 30.90
CA ILE A 257 1.02 19.69 29.67
C ILE A 257 0.11 20.00 28.49
N ARG A 258 0.66 20.59 27.42
CA ARG A 258 -0.07 20.73 26.16
C ARG A 258 -0.28 19.36 25.52
N GLY A 259 -1.48 19.16 24.98
CA GLY A 259 -1.80 18.02 24.14
C GLY A 259 -2.29 18.48 22.78
N TYR A 260 -2.05 17.66 21.76
CA TYR A 260 -2.40 17.94 20.37
C TYR A 260 -3.26 16.80 19.80
N CYS A 261 -4.41 17.13 19.21
CA CYS A 261 -5.29 16.12 18.62
C CYS A 261 -4.84 15.75 17.20
N LEU A 262 -4.40 14.50 17.01
CA LEU A 262 -4.00 13.97 15.71
C LEU A 262 -5.17 13.77 14.74
N ASN A 263 -6.42 13.90 15.20
CA ASN A 263 -7.60 13.81 14.35
C ASN A 263 -8.11 15.17 13.85
N CYS A 264 -8.15 16.21 14.69
CA CYS A 264 -8.75 17.50 14.33
C CYS A 264 -7.82 18.69 14.48
N ASP A 265 -6.53 18.44 14.73
CA ASP A 265 -5.47 19.44 14.83
C ASP A 265 -5.69 20.50 15.93
N ASN A 266 -6.61 20.21 16.87
CA ASN A 266 -6.90 21.09 18.01
C ASN A 266 -5.90 20.90 19.15
N ASP A 267 -5.46 22.02 19.71
CA ASP A 267 -4.69 22.07 20.94
C ASP A 267 -5.56 22.01 22.20
N THR A 268 -5.08 21.28 23.20
CA THR A 268 -5.69 21.22 24.53
C THR A 268 -4.64 21.17 25.64
N THR A 269 -5.11 21.14 26.88
CA THR A 269 -4.28 20.86 28.05
C THR A 269 -4.66 19.49 28.59
N VAL A 270 -3.65 18.65 28.83
CA VAL A 270 -3.80 17.33 29.44
C VAL A 270 -3.32 17.41 30.89
N TYR A 271 -4.07 16.79 31.79
CA TYR A 271 -3.72 16.66 33.19
C TYR A 271 -3.51 15.18 33.55
N LYS A 272 -2.49 14.88 34.37
CA LYS A 272 -2.28 13.56 34.97
C LYS A 272 -2.66 13.60 36.44
N CYS A 273 -3.57 12.72 36.88
CA CYS A 273 -3.94 12.64 38.28
C CYS A 273 -2.78 12.05 39.12
N PRO A 274 -2.25 12.75 40.14
CA PRO A 274 -1.17 12.22 40.99
C PRO A 274 -1.57 10.98 41.81
N LYS A 275 -2.87 10.78 42.03
CA LYS A 275 -3.38 9.66 42.85
C LYS A 275 -3.55 8.36 42.07
N CYS A 276 -4.15 8.43 40.88
CA CYS A 276 -4.46 7.24 40.08
C CYS A 276 -3.63 7.12 38.79
N GLY A 277 -2.80 8.13 38.47
CA GLY A 277 -1.96 8.15 37.27
C GLY A 277 -2.70 8.33 35.95
N GLN A 278 -4.04 8.48 35.98
CA GLN A 278 -4.85 8.63 34.77
C GLN A 278 -4.61 9.99 34.11
N PHE A 279 -4.57 9.97 32.78
CA PHE A 279 -4.50 11.15 31.93
C PHE A 279 -5.92 11.57 31.52
N ILE A 280 -6.21 12.86 31.58
CA ILE A 280 -7.50 13.43 31.16
C ILE A 280 -7.29 14.73 30.39
N ASN A 281 -8.23 15.03 29.48
CA ASN A 281 -8.29 16.34 28.85
C ASN A 281 -8.90 17.35 29.84
N ALA A 282 -8.12 18.31 30.31
CA ALA A 282 -8.54 19.26 31.34
C ALA A 282 -9.74 20.12 30.91
N LYS A 283 -9.82 20.46 29.61
CA LYS A 283 -10.94 21.24 29.05
C LYS A 283 -12.28 20.49 29.06
N LEU A 284 -12.28 19.17 29.25
CA LEU A 284 -13.52 18.40 29.39
C LEU A 284 -14.12 18.53 30.80
N PHE A 285 -13.30 18.81 31.82
CA PHE A 285 -13.76 19.01 33.20
C PHE A 285 -14.33 20.40 33.45
N ASP A 286 -13.82 21.45 32.77
CA ASP A 286 -14.36 22.82 32.89
C ASP A 286 -15.76 22.99 32.29
N LYS A 287 -16.31 21.96 31.61
CA LYS A 287 -17.63 21.98 30.97
C LYS A 287 -18.73 21.24 31.75
N THR A 288 -18.39 20.62 32.88
CA THR A 288 -19.33 19.94 33.80
C THR A 288 -19.45 20.70 35.09
#